data_AF-A0A9X8DR65-F1
#
_entry.id   AF-A0A9X8DR65-F1
#
_cell.length_a   1.000
_cell.length_b   1.000
_cell.length_c   1.000
_cell.angle_alpha   90.00
_cell.angle_beta   90.00
_cell.angle_gamma   90.00
#
_symmetry.space_group_name_H-M   'P 1'
#
loop_
_entity.id
_entity.type
_entity.pdbx_description
1 polymer ?
#
loop_
_entity_poly.entity_id
_entity_poly.type
_entity_poly.pdbx_seq_one_letter_code
_entity_poly.pdbx_strand_id
1 'polypeptide(L)'
;MQEPSWRNTLVGLVYVVGSVGLSVQFVFTLGRHTTNDFYWAHFNTTGMQSYLADLCNVQLPLLQAPTAIEFNRSMAIPKDYTGPNTLVSVSPARARSFLLQTMP
;
A
#
# COMPACT_ATOMS: atom_id res chain seq x y z
N MET A 1 -34.30 -45.52 -0.90
CA MET A 1 -33.86 -44.52 -1.89
C MET A 1 -34.63 -43.24 -1.57
N GLN A 2 -33.98 -42.25 -0.95
CA GLN A 2 -34.63 -41.04 -0.47
C GLN A 2 -34.66 -40.03 -1.63
N GLU A 3 -35.85 -39.73 -2.16
CA GLU A 3 -36.02 -38.76 -3.24
C GLU A 3 -35.40 -37.41 -2.83
N PRO A 4 -34.52 -36.81 -3.66
CA PRO A 4 -33.92 -35.53 -3.34
C PRO A 4 -35.01 -34.46 -3.24
N SER A 5 -35.25 -33.97 -2.02
CA SER A 5 -36.15 -32.84 -1.81
C SER A 5 -35.63 -31.64 -2.60
N TRP A 6 -36.43 -31.15 -3.55
CA TRP A 6 -36.12 -29.99 -4.42
C TRP A 6 -35.60 -28.77 -3.65
N ARG A 7 -35.97 -28.64 -2.37
CA ARG A 7 -35.46 -27.64 -1.42
C ARG A 7 -33.93 -27.72 -1.25
N ASN A 8 -33.39 -28.92 -1.08
CA ASN A 8 -31.95 -29.12 -0.88
C ASN A 8 -31.18 -28.78 -2.16
N THR A 9 -31.74 -29.10 -3.33
CA THR A 9 -31.17 -28.74 -4.63
C THR A 9 -31.12 -27.22 -4.83
N LEU A 10 -32.20 -26.51 -4.46
CA LEU A 10 -32.22 -25.04 -4.55
C LEU A 10 -31.22 -24.39 -3.60
N VAL A 11 -31.12 -24.87 -2.36
CA VAL A 11 -30.14 -24.36 -1.38
C VAL A 11 -28.71 -24.59 -1.88
N GLY A 12 -28.42 -25.77 -2.43
CA GLY A 12 -27.12 -26.06 -3.04
C GLY A 12 -26.81 -25.17 -4.24
N LEU A 13 -27.80 -24.90 -5.10
CA LEU A 13 -27.63 -24.03 -6.26
C LEU A 13 -27.36 -22.58 -5.84
N VAL A 14 -28.10 -22.04 -4.87
CA VAL A 14 -27.87 -20.71 -4.32
C VAL A 14 -26.49 -20.62 -3.66
N TYR A 15 -26.09 -21.67 -2.92
CA TYR A 15 -24.76 -21.73 -2.32
C TYR A 15 -23.66 -21.66 -3.38
N VAL A 16 -23.73 -22.49 -4.42
CA VAL A 16 -22.72 -22.51 -5.50
C VAL A 16 -22.68 -21.19 -6.26
N VAL A 17 -23.83 -20.66 -6.68
CA VAL A 17 -23.90 -19.38 -7.41
C VAL A 17 -23.40 -18.23 -6.53
N GLY A 18 -23.78 -18.22 -5.25
CA GLY A 18 -23.29 -17.25 -4.28
C GLY A 18 -21.78 -17.35 -4.10
N SER A 19 -21.24 -18.53 -3.84
CA SER A 19 -19.80 -18.75 -3.69
C SER A 19 -19.02 -18.31 -4.93
N VAL A 20 -19.46 -18.68 -6.14
CA VAL A 20 -18.82 -18.23 -7.39
C VAL A 20 -18.89 -16.71 -7.55
N GLY A 21 -20.05 -16.11 -7.26
CA GLY A 21 -20.21 -14.65 -7.30
C GLY A 21 -19.27 -13.92 -6.32
N LEU A 22 -19.16 -14.42 -5.08
CA LEU A 22 -18.21 -13.90 -4.10
C LEU A 22 -16.75 -14.09 -4.56
N SER A 23 -16.40 -15.23 -5.15
CA SER A 23 -15.05 -15.47 -5.69
C SER A 23 -14.70 -14.48 -6.80
N VAL A 24 -15.62 -14.23 -7.73
CA VAL A 24 -15.44 -13.24 -8.81
C VAL A 24 -15.27 -11.84 -8.22
N GLN A 25 -16.14 -11.44 -7.29
CA GLN A 25 -16.07 -10.14 -6.62
C GLN A 25 -14.76 -9.96 -5.84
N PHE A 26 -14.27 -11.03 -5.21
CA PHE A 26 -12.99 -11.04 -4.52
C PHE A 26 -11.84 -10.76 -5.48
N VAL A 27 -11.79 -11.40 -6.66
CA VAL A 27 -10.74 -11.16 -7.66
C VAL A 27 -10.75 -9.72 -8.15
N PHE A 28 -11.93 -9.12 -8.42
CA PHE A 28 -12.01 -7.71 -8.81
C PHE A 28 -11.52 -6.74 -7.73
N THR A 29 -11.84 -7.06 -6.47
CA THR A 29 -11.35 -6.27 -5.34
C THR A 29 -9.84 -6.40 -5.24
N LEU A 30 -9.34 -7.63 -5.27
CA LEU A 30 -7.91 -7.95 -5.19
C LEU A 30 -7.12 -7.31 -6.34
N GLY A 31 -7.69 -7.26 -7.55
CA GLY A 31 -7.08 -6.64 -8.72
C GLY A 31 -6.66 -5.18 -8.49
N ARG A 32 -7.41 -4.42 -7.69
CA ARG A 32 -7.06 -3.03 -7.33
C ARG A 32 -5.91 -2.94 -6.34
N HIS A 33 -5.71 -3.96 -5.52
CA HIS A 33 -4.62 -4.06 -4.58
C HIS A 33 -3.34 -4.58 -5.25
N THR A 34 -3.45 -5.50 -6.21
CA THR A 34 -2.32 -6.14 -6.90
C THR A 34 -1.73 -5.31 -8.05
N THR A 35 -2.14 -4.05 -8.23
CA THR A 35 -1.52 -3.16 -9.23
C THR A 35 -0.06 -2.80 -8.88
N ASN A 36 0.36 -3.07 -7.65
CA ASN A 36 1.73 -2.88 -7.17
C ASN A 36 2.15 -4.01 -6.24
N ASP A 37 3.47 -4.20 -6.10
CA ASP A 37 4.07 -5.22 -5.24
C ASP A 37 3.89 -4.93 -3.73
N PHE A 38 3.40 -3.74 -3.37
CA PHE A 38 3.08 -3.36 -1.99
C PHE A 38 1.66 -3.74 -1.57
N TYR A 39 0.83 -4.24 -2.49
CA TYR A 39 -0.59 -4.57 -2.28
C TYR A 39 -1.46 -3.38 -1.80
N TRP A 40 -1.00 -2.15 -1.96
CA TRP A 40 -1.73 -0.95 -1.55
C TRP A 40 -2.69 -0.51 -2.65
N ALA A 41 -3.99 -0.56 -2.38
CA ALA A 41 -4.96 -0.11 -3.37
C ALA A 41 -4.76 1.37 -3.71
N HIS A 42 -4.86 1.70 -5.00
CA HIS A 42 -4.71 3.07 -5.51
C HIS A 42 -3.33 3.70 -5.28
N PHE A 43 -2.29 2.90 -5.01
CA PHE A 43 -0.92 3.39 -5.01
C PHE A 43 -0.59 4.02 -6.36
N ASN A 44 -0.12 5.27 -6.36
CA ASN A 44 0.37 5.94 -7.55
C ASN A 44 1.89 6.16 -7.45
N THR A 45 2.59 5.92 -8.56
CA THR A 45 4.03 6.15 -8.65
C THR A 45 4.37 7.62 -8.82
N THR A 46 3.40 8.45 -9.21
CA THR A 46 3.60 9.88 -9.47
C THR A 46 3.68 10.73 -8.22
N GLY A 47 3.02 10.35 -7.12
CA GLY A 47 2.89 11.15 -5.91
C GLY A 47 3.12 10.38 -4.61
N MET A 48 2.47 9.23 -4.43
CA MET A 48 2.55 8.43 -3.20
C MET A 48 3.96 7.86 -3.02
N GLN A 49 4.62 7.45 -4.10
CA GLN A 49 6.03 7.05 -4.07
C GLN A 49 6.94 8.18 -3.53
N SER A 50 6.80 9.41 -4.05
CA SER A 50 7.60 10.54 -3.59
C SER A 50 7.25 10.99 -2.18
N TYR A 51 5.98 10.88 -1.77
CA TYR A 51 5.55 11.13 -0.40
C TYR A 51 6.22 10.19 0.59
N LEU A 52 6.27 8.89 0.29
CA LEU A 52 6.97 7.92 1.13
C LEU A 52 8.47 8.20 1.21
N ALA A 53 9.09 8.60 0.10
CA ALA A 53 10.50 8.96 0.08
C ALA A 53 10.77 10.22 0.94
N ASP A 54 9.91 11.23 0.87
CA ASP A 54 10.00 12.43 1.68
C ASP A 54 9.80 12.14 3.17
N LEU A 55 8.81 11.30 3.51
CA LEU A 55 8.62 10.82 4.88
C LEU A 55 9.88 10.15 5.43
N CYS A 56 10.46 9.22 4.66
CA CYS A 56 11.68 8.55 5.06
C CYS A 56 12.83 9.55 5.24
N ASN A 57 12.98 10.50 4.32
CA ASN A 57 14.01 11.54 4.41
C ASN A 57 13.88 12.43 5.65
N VAL A 58 12.64 12.74 6.07
CA VAL A 58 12.36 13.50 7.30
C VAL A 58 12.64 12.69 8.56
N GLN A 59 12.30 11.40 8.57
CA GLN A 59 12.48 10.55 9.76
C GLN A 59 13.93 10.08 9.92
N LEU A 60 14.66 9.83 8.84
CA LEU A 60 15.99 9.21 8.88
C LEU A 60 17.02 9.96 9.75
N PRO A 61 17.07 11.31 9.84
CA PRO A 61 17.92 12.01 10.80
C PRO A 61 17.50 11.88 12.26
N LEU A 62 16.22 11.57 12.52
CA LEU A 62 15.64 11.48 13.86
C LEU A 62 15.83 10.09 14.48
N LEU A 63 16.12 9.08 13.66
CA LEU A 63 16.26 7.70 14.07
C LEU A 63 17.74 7.37 14.39
N GLN A 64 17.98 6.81 15.57
CA GLN A 64 19.30 6.31 15.99
C GLN A 64 19.52 4.83 15.64
N ALA A 65 18.44 4.10 15.37
CA ALA A 65 18.44 2.69 15.01
C ALA A 65 17.30 2.42 14.01
N PRO A 66 17.33 1.31 13.25
CA PRO A 66 16.24 0.94 12.36
C PRO A 66 14.95 0.70 13.15
N THR A 67 13.95 1.54 12.93
CA THR A 67 12.61 1.40 13.54
C THR A 67 11.54 1.48 12.46
N ALA A 68 10.39 0.87 12.72
CA ALA A 68 9.22 1.04 11.88
C ALA A 68 8.77 2.51 11.90
N ILE A 69 8.42 3.04 10.73
CA ILE A 69 7.83 4.38 10.62
C ILE A 69 6.34 4.26 10.92
N GLU A 70 5.87 4.90 11.99
CA GLU A 70 4.44 4.90 12.32
C GLU A 70 3.67 5.86 11.42
N PHE A 71 2.72 5.35 10.62
CA PHE A 71 1.84 6.18 9.80
C PHE A 71 0.76 6.85 10.67
N ASN A 72 1.10 7.98 11.31
CA ASN A 72 0.18 8.83 12.05
C ASN A 72 -0.04 10.17 11.34
N ARG A 73 -1.16 10.86 11.63
CA ARG A 73 -1.48 12.21 11.12
C ARG A 73 -0.39 13.23 11.46
N SER A 74 0.35 13.03 12.55
CA SER A 74 1.50 13.88 12.93
C SER A 74 2.66 13.83 11.94
N MET A 75 2.73 12.77 11.11
CA MET A 75 3.75 12.65 10.06
C MET A 75 3.33 13.29 8.73
N ALA A 76 2.14 13.89 8.63
CA ALA A 76 1.68 14.49 7.38
C ALA A 76 2.63 15.61 6.93
N ILE A 77 3.19 15.47 5.71
CA ILE A 77 4.04 16.49 5.10
C ILE A 77 3.14 17.44 4.28
N PRO A 78 3.12 18.75 4.59
CA PRO A 78 2.37 19.73 3.82
C PRO A 78 3.09 20.00 2.49
N LYS A 79 2.90 19.12 1.52
CA LYS A 79 3.42 19.23 0.15
C LYS A 79 2.37 18.68 -0.81
N ASP A 80 2.27 19.30 -1.98
CA ASP A 80 1.34 18.85 -3.00
C ASP A 80 1.92 17.64 -3.75
N TYR A 81 1.25 16.50 -3.59
CA TYR A 81 1.60 15.24 -4.26
C TYR A 81 0.59 14.86 -5.36
N THR A 82 -0.29 15.78 -5.76
CA THR A 82 -1.31 15.52 -6.78
C THR A 82 -0.80 15.72 -8.21
N GLY A 83 0.37 16.33 -8.36
CA GLY A 83 0.99 16.61 -9.66
C GLY A 83 1.38 15.35 -10.44
N PRO A 84 1.47 15.43 -11.78
CA PRO A 84 1.88 14.30 -12.62
C PRO A 84 3.35 13.90 -12.41
N ASN A 85 4.19 14.82 -11.94
CA ASN A 85 5.57 14.59 -11.55
C ASN A 85 5.82 15.25 -10.19
N THR A 86 6.09 14.47 -9.16
CA THR A 86 6.47 15.00 -7.85
C THR A 86 7.92 14.67 -7.57
N LEU A 87 8.68 15.66 -7.09
CA LEU A 87 10.10 15.50 -6.79
C LEU A 87 10.28 15.05 -5.35
N VAL A 88 11.32 14.25 -5.08
CA VAL A 88 11.72 13.89 -3.71
C VAL A 88 12.61 15.00 -3.15
N SER A 89 12.25 15.51 -1.98
CA SER A 89 12.99 16.51 -1.22
C SER A 89 14.13 15.84 -0.44
N VAL A 90 15.36 16.25 -0.70
CA VAL A 90 16.56 15.79 0.02
C VAL A 90 17.31 17.00 0.58
N SER A 91 17.82 16.89 1.81
CA SER A 91 18.62 17.96 2.41
C SER A 91 20.02 18.04 1.78
N PRO A 92 20.48 19.22 1.31
CA PRO A 92 21.81 19.38 0.72
C PRO A 92 22.96 19.00 1.66
N ALA A 93 22.76 19.16 2.97
CA ALA A 93 23.76 18.82 3.98
C ALA A 93 24.03 17.31 4.08
N ARG A 94 23.13 16.45 3.58
CA ARG A 94 23.23 14.99 3.69
C ARG A 94 24.39 14.40 2.90
N ALA A 95 24.63 14.91 1.68
CA ALA A 95 25.76 14.48 0.87
C ALA A 95 27.09 14.78 1.58
N ARG A 96 27.19 15.98 2.19
CA ARG A 96 28.37 16.37 2.97
C ARG A 96 28.52 15.53 4.24
N SER A 97 27.45 15.25 4.97
CA SER A 97 27.55 14.41 6.17
C SER A 97 28.04 13.00 5.86
N PHE A 98 27.66 12.45 4.70
CA PHE A 98 28.15 11.13 4.27
C PHE A 98 29.64 11.16 3.93
N LEU A 99 30.13 12.22 3.27
CA LEU A 99 31.55 12.40 2.98
C LEU A 99 32.41 12.60 4.23
N LEU A 100 31.85 13.26 5.25
CA LEU A 100 32.55 13.52 6.52
C LEU A 100 32.39 12.38 7.54
N GLN A 101 31.50 11.42 7.26
CA GLN A 101 31.36 10.24 8.09
C GLN A 101 32.59 9.38 7.85
N THR A 102 33.46 9.33 8.86
CA THR A 102 34.60 8.41 8.86
C THR A 102 34.02 7.00 8.82
N MET A 103 34.21 6.30 7.70
CA MET A 103 33.83 4.91 7.58
C MET A 103 34.61 4.10 8.64
N PRO A 104 33.96 3.18 9.37
CA PRO A 104 34.65 2.30 10.30
C PRO A 104 35.64 1.36 9.60
#